data_AF-A0A069PTE4-F1
#
_entry.id   AF-A0A069PTE4-F1
#
_cell.length_a   1.000
_cell.length_b   1.000
_cell.length_c   1.000
_cell.angle_alpha   90.00
_cell.angle_beta   90.00
_cell.angle_gamma   90.00
#
_symmetry.space_group_name_H-M   'P 1'
#
loop_
_entity.id
_entity.type
_entity.pdbx_description
1 polymer ?
#
loop_
_entity_poly.entity_id
_entity_poly.type
_entity_poly.pdbx_seq_one_letter_code
_entity_poly.pdbx_strand_id
1 'polypeptide(L)'
;MLPAEFRHGTRDPADGACAESGADPIGAAQASFSSLSTYALTLHSASAHGENVRLRYAFRKPGFVRMDFIEPHGGATLIYSPLTKASRVWPRGYPRFPSLELDADNPLIRGPHGHRVDESDLGALLHNIRALQAGGSTCVGGEERVGTRRTTQVVVEGAPGRTVARVHRYLLWLDAASALPLRVVSESVLGEPIDTVVMDDLCVDVALPPDFFG
;
A
#
# COMPACT_ATOMS: atom_id res chain seq x y z
N MET A 1 -51.60 -3.62 -23.82
CA MET A 1 -51.49 -2.45 -22.92
C MET A 1 -50.72 -2.90 -21.68
N LEU A 2 -49.47 -2.42 -21.52
CA LEU A 2 -48.65 -2.40 -20.29
C LEU A 2 -49.06 -1.18 -19.42
N PRO A 3 -48.63 -0.95 -18.15
CA PRO A 3 -47.32 -1.24 -17.50
C PRO A 3 -47.42 -1.96 -16.11
N ALA A 4 -46.41 -2.63 -15.52
CA ALA A 4 -45.02 -2.33 -15.10
C ALA A 4 -44.90 -1.39 -13.88
N GLU A 5 -44.45 -1.90 -12.71
CA GLU A 5 -43.83 -1.15 -11.59
C GLU A 5 -43.04 -2.14 -10.67
N PHE A 6 -41.81 -2.51 -11.05
CA PHE A 6 -40.83 -3.07 -10.10
C PHE A 6 -40.03 -1.87 -9.54
N ARG A 7 -40.15 -1.61 -8.25
CA ARG A 7 -39.48 -0.49 -7.59
C ARG A 7 -37.96 -0.70 -7.53
N HIS A 8 -37.25 0.26 -8.12
CA HIS A 8 -35.85 0.56 -7.90
C HIS A 8 -35.57 1.06 -6.48
N GLY A 9 -34.37 0.74 -5.99
CA GLY A 9 -33.51 1.71 -5.31
C GLY A 9 -33.30 1.52 -3.82
N THR A 10 -32.10 1.06 -3.44
CA THR A 10 -31.16 1.89 -2.67
C THR A 10 -29.76 1.40 -3.02
N ARG A 11 -29.08 2.16 -3.88
CA ARG A 11 -27.69 1.97 -4.28
C ARG A 11 -26.84 2.76 -3.28
N ASP A 12 -25.83 2.12 -2.71
CA ASP A 12 -24.92 2.68 -1.70
C ASP A 12 -24.20 3.92 -2.27
N PRO A 13 -23.91 4.98 -1.49
CA PRO A 13 -23.32 6.22 -1.98
C PRO A 13 -21.82 6.11 -2.34
N ALA A 14 -21.29 4.89 -2.53
CA ALA A 14 -19.96 4.64 -3.08
C ALA A 14 -19.94 4.58 -4.63
N ASP A 15 -21.09 4.62 -5.30
CA ASP A 15 -21.21 4.74 -6.76
C ASP A 15 -21.02 6.20 -7.22
N GLY A 16 -19.90 6.82 -6.82
CA GLY A 16 -19.37 7.97 -7.56
C GLY A 16 -19.15 7.54 -9.00
N ALA A 17 -19.72 8.27 -9.96
CA ALA A 17 -19.75 7.91 -11.38
C ALA A 17 -18.36 7.47 -11.87
N CYS A 18 -18.18 6.15 -11.98
CA CYS A 18 -16.97 5.54 -12.50
C CYS A 18 -16.93 5.80 -14.01
N ALA A 19 -15.97 6.60 -14.45
CA ALA A 19 -15.72 6.76 -15.87
C ALA A 19 -14.64 5.77 -16.30
N GLU A 20 -14.87 5.06 -17.41
CA GLU A 20 -13.78 4.43 -18.16
C GLU A 20 -12.92 5.56 -18.72
N SER A 21 -11.76 5.79 -18.09
CA SER A 21 -10.81 6.79 -18.56
C SER A 21 -9.88 6.15 -19.59
N GLY A 22 -9.61 6.85 -20.70
CA GLY A 22 -8.53 6.49 -21.62
C GLY A 22 -7.13 6.65 -21.01
N ALA A 23 -7.02 7.16 -19.78
CA ALA A 23 -5.78 7.23 -19.01
C ALA A 23 -5.50 5.93 -18.24
N ASP A 24 -4.23 5.53 -18.15
CA ASP A 24 -3.77 4.41 -17.31
C ASP A 24 -3.16 4.95 -16.00
N PRO A 25 -3.97 5.20 -14.94
CA PRO A 25 -3.48 5.76 -13.69
C PRO A 25 -2.50 4.82 -12.97
N ILE A 26 -2.67 3.51 -13.12
CA ILE A 26 -1.77 2.51 -12.53
C ILE A 26 -0.42 2.55 -13.25
N GLY A 27 -0.43 2.66 -14.58
CA GLY A 27 0.78 2.88 -15.37
C GLY A 27 1.52 4.17 -14.98
N ALA A 28 0.80 5.28 -14.74
CA ALA A 28 1.40 6.53 -14.26
C ALA A 28 2.04 6.41 -12.87
N ALA A 29 1.38 5.69 -11.95
CA ALA A 29 1.94 5.40 -10.63
C ALA A 29 3.20 4.52 -10.72
N GLN A 30 3.18 3.48 -11.58
CA GLN A 30 4.36 2.63 -11.85
C GLN A 30 5.53 3.42 -12.44
N ALA A 31 5.25 4.34 -13.37
CA ALA A 31 6.27 5.21 -13.94
C ALA A 31 6.89 6.13 -12.87
N SER A 32 6.06 6.70 -11.99
CA SER A 32 6.51 7.59 -10.90
C SER A 32 7.35 6.85 -9.86
N PHE A 33 6.97 5.62 -9.51
CA PHE A 33 7.82 4.74 -8.69
C PHE A 33 9.12 4.37 -9.42
N SER A 34 9.07 4.17 -10.73
CA SER A 34 10.25 3.82 -11.53
C SER A 34 11.25 4.97 -11.62
N SER A 35 10.80 6.23 -11.56
CA SER A 35 11.69 7.40 -11.61
C SER A 35 12.35 7.75 -10.27
N LEU A 36 11.69 7.51 -9.13
CA LEU A 36 12.28 7.82 -7.83
C LEU A 36 13.41 6.87 -7.45
N SER A 37 14.29 7.31 -6.57
CA SER A 37 15.39 6.51 -6.02
C SER A 37 15.15 6.11 -4.56
N THR A 38 14.53 7.01 -3.81
CA THR A 38 14.20 6.87 -2.38
C THR A 38 12.81 7.41 -2.11
N TYR A 39 12.20 6.95 -1.03
CA TYR A 39 11.07 7.66 -0.42
C TYR A 39 11.04 7.39 1.08
N ALA A 40 10.41 8.29 1.82
CA ALA A 40 10.09 8.12 3.23
C ALA A 40 8.64 8.57 3.49
N LEU A 41 7.98 7.91 4.44
CA LEU A 41 6.60 8.19 4.82
C LEU A 41 6.32 7.74 6.25
N THR A 42 5.22 8.19 6.83
CA THR A 42 4.61 7.58 8.02
C THR A 42 3.48 6.67 7.56
N LEU A 43 3.62 5.39 7.82
CA LEU A 43 2.63 4.37 7.46
C LEU A 43 1.67 4.15 8.62
N HIS A 44 0.38 4.17 8.32
CA HIS A 44 -0.71 3.80 9.20
C HIS A 44 -1.47 2.65 8.55
N SER A 45 -1.42 1.46 9.14
CA SER A 45 -2.17 0.29 8.69
C SER A 45 -3.21 -0.07 9.74
N ALA A 46 -4.44 -0.32 9.29
CA ALA A 46 -5.52 -0.83 10.10
C ALA A 46 -6.05 -2.11 9.45
N SER A 47 -6.13 -3.19 10.23
CA SER A 47 -6.73 -4.44 9.79
C SER A 47 -8.20 -4.55 10.18
N ALA A 48 -8.95 -5.36 9.44
CA ALA A 48 -10.30 -5.74 9.83
C ALA A 48 -10.37 -6.51 11.17
N HIS A 49 -9.25 -7.08 11.62
CA HIS A 49 -9.12 -7.77 12.90
C HIS A 49 -8.72 -6.85 14.07
N GLY A 50 -8.63 -5.53 13.84
CA GLY A 50 -8.38 -4.52 14.86
C GLY A 50 -6.90 -4.28 15.18
N GLU A 51 -5.99 -4.88 14.41
CA GLU A 51 -4.56 -4.62 14.54
C GLU A 51 -4.23 -3.31 13.83
N ASN A 52 -3.68 -2.36 14.58
CA ASN A 52 -3.22 -1.09 14.06
C ASN A 52 -1.71 -1.01 14.16
N VAL A 53 -1.06 -0.65 13.06
CA VAL A 53 0.39 -0.47 12.99
C VAL A 53 0.67 0.95 12.56
N ARG A 54 1.54 1.62 13.31
CA ARG A 54 2.07 2.92 12.94
C ARG A 54 3.60 2.85 12.93
N LEU A 55 4.21 3.24 11.82
CA LEU A 55 5.66 3.21 11.67
C LEU A 55 6.16 4.30 10.73
N ARG A 56 7.42 4.69 10.87
CA ARG A 56 8.14 5.44 9.83
C ARG A 56 8.75 4.43 8.87
N TYR A 57 8.49 4.62 7.59
CA TYR A 57 8.97 3.75 6.53
C TYR A 57 9.93 4.53 5.65
N ALA A 58 11.06 3.92 5.31
CA ALA A 58 12.00 4.46 4.35
C ALA A 58 12.46 3.37 3.39
N PHE A 59 12.51 3.75 2.11
CA PHE A 59 12.89 2.88 1.02
C PHE A 59 14.02 3.50 0.22
N ARG A 60 14.89 2.64 -0.29
CA ARG A 60 15.89 2.99 -1.30
C ARG A 60 16.04 1.85 -2.29
N LYS A 61 16.01 2.17 -3.59
CA LYS A 61 16.34 1.18 -4.64
C LYS A 61 17.72 0.55 -4.41
N PRO A 62 17.89 -0.75 -4.65
CA PRO A 62 16.97 -1.64 -5.36
C PRO A 62 15.96 -2.39 -4.46
N GLY A 63 15.79 -2.01 -3.19
CA GLY A 63 14.90 -2.74 -2.27
C GLY A 63 15.31 -2.67 -0.79
N PHE A 64 16.16 -1.71 -0.42
CA PHE A 64 16.48 -1.45 0.98
C PHE A 64 15.25 -0.88 1.66
N VAL A 65 14.89 -1.47 2.80
CA VAL A 65 13.71 -1.07 3.58
C VAL A 65 14.14 -0.84 5.02
N ARG A 66 13.62 0.22 5.62
CA ARG A 66 13.72 0.49 7.06
C ARG A 66 12.35 0.85 7.59
N MET A 67 11.98 0.20 8.69
CA MET A 67 10.75 0.45 9.44
C MET A 67 11.13 0.81 10.87
N ASP A 68 10.82 2.03 11.30
CA ASP A 68 10.93 2.43 12.70
C ASP A 68 9.51 2.43 13.31
N PHE A 69 9.22 1.46 14.16
CA PHE A 69 7.90 1.25 14.76
C PHE A 69 7.58 2.35 15.78
N ILE A 70 6.39 2.94 15.63
CA ILE A 70 5.79 3.87 16.59
C ILE A 70 4.80 3.10 17.46
N GLU A 71 3.92 2.30 16.85
CA GLU A 71 2.94 1.44 17.54
C GLU A 71 2.78 0.12 16.77
N PRO A 72 2.52 -1.01 17.46
CA PRO A 72 2.46 -1.16 18.93
C PRO A 72 3.84 -1.27 19.60
N HIS A 73 4.89 -1.56 18.82
CA HIS A 73 6.24 -1.80 19.33
C HIS A 73 7.11 -0.54 19.24
N GLY A 74 6.71 0.51 19.96
CA GLY A 74 7.39 1.80 19.96
C GLY A 74 8.90 1.69 20.23
N GLY A 75 9.69 2.19 19.29
CA GLY A 75 11.15 2.21 19.38
C GLY A 75 11.85 0.99 18.78
N ALA A 76 11.12 -0.01 18.27
CA ALA A 76 11.73 -1.07 17.48
C ALA A 76 12.12 -0.56 16.09
N THR A 77 13.28 -0.97 15.59
CA THR A 77 13.71 -0.72 14.21
C THR A 77 13.91 -2.04 13.49
N LEU A 78 13.39 -2.15 12.28
CA LEU A 78 13.68 -3.23 11.34
C LEU A 78 14.39 -2.65 10.12
N ILE A 79 15.47 -3.29 9.69
CA ILE A 79 16.15 -2.96 8.43
C ILE A 79 16.29 -4.23 7.61
N TYR A 80 15.82 -4.18 6.35
CA TYR A 80 16.01 -5.21 5.36
C TYR A 80 17.05 -4.76 4.32
N SER A 81 17.96 -5.68 3.99
CA SER A 81 18.94 -5.50 2.93
C SER A 81 18.65 -6.47 1.78
N PRO A 82 18.40 -5.97 0.55
CA PRO A 82 18.19 -6.83 -0.61
C PRO A 82 19.48 -7.56 -1.02
N LEU A 83 20.65 -7.08 -0.56
CA LEU A 83 21.95 -7.69 -0.86
C LEU A 83 22.15 -9.00 -0.10
N THR A 84 21.77 -9.02 1.18
CA THR A 84 21.88 -10.20 2.04
C THR A 84 20.59 -11.00 2.11
N LYS A 85 19.47 -10.42 1.63
CA LYS A 85 18.11 -10.96 1.77
C LYS A 85 17.72 -11.24 3.23
N ALA A 86 18.33 -10.50 4.16
CA ALA A 86 18.13 -10.68 5.59
C ALA A 86 17.52 -9.43 6.20
N SER A 87 16.70 -9.64 7.22
CA SER A 87 16.13 -8.59 8.04
C SER A 87 16.85 -8.57 9.38
N ARG A 88 17.20 -7.38 9.84
CA ARG A 88 17.80 -7.17 11.15
C ARG A 88 16.86 -6.32 12.00
N VAL A 89 16.60 -6.77 13.23
CA VAL A 89 15.66 -6.13 14.15
C VAL A 89 16.40 -5.66 15.39
N TRP A 90 16.15 -4.41 15.78
CA TRP A 90 16.59 -3.78 17.01
C TRP A 90 15.37 -3.46 17.87
N PRO A 91 15.05 -4.27 18.90
CA PRO A 91 13.84 -4.08 19.70
C PRO A 91 13.76 -2.75 20.46
N ARG A 92 14.91 -2.09 20.67
CA ARG A 92 15.04 -0.82 21.39
C ARG A 92 15.80 0.24 20.58
N GLY A 93 15.73 0.11 19.26
CA GLY A 93 16.20 1.10 18.31
C GLY A 93 17.65 0.92 17.88
N TYR A 94 17.90 1.31 16.63
CA TYR A 94 19.20 1.32 16.00
C TYR A 94 20.07 2.51 16.47
N PRO A 95 21.40 2.37 16.70
CA PRO A 95 22.20 1.13 16.69
C PRO A 95 22.48 0.57 18.11
N ARG A 96 21.81 1.09 19.15
CA ARG A 96 22.28 0.99 20.55
C ARG A 96 22.01 -0.34 21.27
N PHE A 97 21.26 -1.25 20.66
CA PHE A 97 20.98 -2.58 21.22
C PHE A 97 21.51 -3.70 20.31
N PRO A 98 21.87 -4.88 20.85
CA PRO A 98 22.15 -6.03 20.02
C PRO A 98 20.97 -6.31 19.10
N SER A 99 21.29 -6.51 17.82
CA SER A 99 20.31 -6.86 16.82
C SER A 99 20.02 -8.35 16.80
N LEU A 100 18.79 -8.69 16.45
CA LEU A 100 18.42 -10.04 16.05
C LEU A 100 18.41 -10.10 14.52
N GLU A 101 19.11 -11.07 13.95
CA GLU A 101 19.00 -11.38 12.52
C GLU A 101 17.85 -12.38 12.35
N LEU A 102 16.89 -12.02 11.52
CA LEU A 102 15.70 -12.82 11.23
C LEU A 102 15.63 -13.04 9.72
N ASP A 103 15.39 -14.29 9.34
CA ASP A 103 15.07 -14.63 7.95
C ASP A 103 13.83 -13.84 7.49
N ALA A 104 13.79 -13.41 6.22
CA ALA A 104 12.67 -12.70 5.59
C ALA A 104 11.32 -13.42 5.81
N ASP A 105 11.33 -14.75 5.98
CA ASP A 105 10.15 -15.56 6.20
C ASP A 105 9.72 -15.68 7.67
N ASN A 106 10.45 -15.07 8.61
CA ASN A 106 10.14 -15.17 10.03
C ASN A 106 8.82 -14.45 10.37
N PRO A 107 7.86 -15.10 11.07
CA PRO A 107 6.57 -14.50 11.39
C PRO A 107 6.66 -13.23 12.25
N LEU A 108 7.77 -12.99 12.97
CA LEU A 108 8.01 -11.76 13.73
C LEU A 108 8.24 -10.51 12.85
N ILE A 109 8.53 -10.70 11.57
CA ILE A 109 8.74 -9.61 10.60
C ILE A 109 7.73 -9.65 9.46
N ARG A 110 6.86 -10.65 9.41
CA ARG A 110 5.70 -10.61 8.54
C ARG A 110 4.76 -9.54 9.08
N GLY A 111 4.24 -8.71 8.19
CA GLY A 111 3.12 -7.84 8.56
C GLY A 111 1.94 -8.67 9.07
N PRO A 112 0.99 -8.07 9.80
CA PRO A 112 -0.19 -8.76 10.37
C PRO A 112 -1.01 -9.61 9.37
N HIS A 113 -0.84 -9.40 8.06
CA HIS A 113 -1.51 -10.17 7.00
C HIS A 113 -0.60 -11.10 6.20
N GLY A 114 0.63 -11.32 6.67
CA GLY A 114 1.59 -12.22 6.02
C GLY A 114 2.43 -11.57 4.92
N HIS A 115 2.33 -10.25 4.72
CA HIS A 115 3.20 -9.52 3.80
C HIS A 115 4.66 -9.62 4.27
N ARG A 116 5.53 -10.14 3.40
CA ARG A 116 6.96 -10.21 3.66
C ARG A 116 7.54 -8.79 3.55
N VAL A 117 8.56 -8.48 4.36
CA VAL A 117 9.16 -7.13 4.37
C VAL A 117 9.70 -6.72 3.01
N ASP A 118 10.27 -7.68 2.27
CA ASP A 118 10.80 -7.51 0.91
C ASP A 118 9.72 -7.34 -0.17
N GLU A 119 8.44 -7.45 0.20
CA GLU A 119 7.27 -7.25 -0.66
C GLU A 119 6.34 -6.14 -0.11
N SER A 120 6.86 -5.29 0.79
CA SER A 120 6.08 -4.24 1.46
C SER A 120 6.19 -2.86 0.80
N ASP A 121 7.04 -2.69 -0.21
CA ASP A 121 7.27 -1.41 -0.85
C ASP A 121 6.20 -1.05 -1.91
N LEU A 122 6.19 0.23 -2.32
CA LEU A 122 5.27 0.75 -3.31
C LEU A 122 5.34 0.02 -4.66
N GLY A 123 6.52 -0.46 -5.05
CA GLY A 123 6.72 -1.23 -6.27
C GLY A 123 6.03 -2.59 -6.21
N ALA A 124 6.17 -3.31 -5.10
CA ALA A 124 5.47 -4.57 -4.87
C ALA A 124 3.95 -4.40 -4.87
N LEU A 125 3.44 -3.35 -4.19
CA LEU A 125 2.02 -2.99 -4.22
C LEU A 125 1.52 -2.74 -5.65
N LEU A 126 2.21 -1.86 -6.40
CA LEU A 126 1.83 -1.51 -7.77
C LEU A 126 1.93 -2.69 -8.74
N HIS A 127 2.89 -3.61 -8.51
CA HIS A 127 2.97 -4.86 -9.24
C HIS A 127 1.74 -5.74 -8.99
N ASN A 128 1.31 -5.91 -7.74
CA ASN A 128 0.13 -6.69 -7.39
C ASN A 128 -1.15 -6.09 -7.98
N ILE A 129 -1.30 -4.76 -7.92
CA ILE A 129 -2.45 -4.06 -8.52
C ILE A 129 -2.48 -4.28 -10.03
N ARG A 130 -1.34 -4.12 -10.73
CA ARG A 130 -1.26 -4.34 -12.18
C ARG A 130 -1.52 -5.80 -12.54
N ALA A 131 -1.02 -6.74 -11.74
CA ALA A 131 -1.30 -8.15 -11.91
C ALA A 131 -2.80 -8.41 -11.78
N LEU A 132 -3.47 -7.87 -10.76
CA LEU A 132 -4.91 -8.01 -10.54
C LEU A 132 -5.75 -7.40 -11.68
N GLN A 133 -5.34 -6.24 -12.17
CA GLN A 133 -5.97 -5.53 -13.29
C GLN A 133 -6.06 -6.36 -14.58
N ALA A 134 -5.14 -7.32 -14.79
CA ALA A 134 -5.15 -8.13 -16.01
C ALA A 134 -6.45 -8.95 -16.16
N GLY A 135 -7.25 -8.61 -17.18
CA GLY A 135 -8.57 -9.23 -17.39
C GLY A 135 -9.64 -8.84 -16.36
N GLY A 136 -9.33 -7.89 -15.47
CA GLY A 136 -10.27 -7.25 -14.56
C GLY A 136 -10.77 -5.91 -15.09
N SER A 137 -11.19 -5.03 -14.19
CA SER A 137 -11.66 -3.68 -14.52
C SER A 137 -10.90 -2.61 -13.75
N THR A 138 -10.93 -1.39 -14.27
CA THR A 138 -10.37 -0.22 -13.58
C THR A 138 -11.32 0.95 -13.77
N CYS A 139 -11.72 1.53 -12.64
CA CYS A 139 -12.63 2.66 -12.61
C CYS A 139 -11.91 3.84 -11.97
N VAL A 140 -11.99 5.01 -12.62
CA VAL A 140 -11.49 6.26 -12.04
C VAL A 140 -12.69 6.99 -11.43
N GLY A 141 -12.60 7.24 -10.13
CA GLY A 141 -13.58 7.98 -9.36
C GLY A 141 -13.27 9.48 -9.32
N GLY A 142 -13.90 10.17 -8.38
CA GLY A 142 -13.75 11.61 -8.20
C GLY A 142 -12.42 12.02 -7.57
N GLU A 143 -12.21 13.34 -7.53
CA GLU A 143 -11.15 13.92 -6.70
C GLU A 143 -11.59 13.95 -5.22
N GLU A 144 -10.66 13.55 -4.36
CA GLU A 144 -10.79 13.58 -2.91
C GLU A 144 -9.54 14.19 -2.27
N ARG A 145 -9.53 14.28 -0.95
CA ARG A 145 -8.35 14.69 -0.19
C ARG A 145 -7.94 13.63 0.80
N VAL A 146 -6.65 13.29 0.80
CA VAL A 146 -6.01 12.50 1.87
C VAL A 146 -5.09 13.47 2.62
N GLY A 147 -5.46 13.78 3.88
CA GLY A 147 -4.84 14.86 4.63
C GLY A 147 -4.92 16.20 3.89
N THR A 148 -3.77 16.78 3.58
CA THR A 148 -3.68 18.06 2.84
C THR A 148 -3.50 17.89 1.33
N ARG A 149 -3.34 16.65 0.83
CA ARG A 149 -3.07 16.36 -0.58
C ARG A 149 -4.35 16.09 -1.36
N ARG A 150 -4.39 16.56 -2.61
CA ARG A 150 -5.46 16.22 -3.55
C ARG A 150 -5.15 14.85 -4.15
N THR A 151 -6.16 14.02 -4.25
CA THR A 151 -6.04 12.65 -4.76
C THR A 151 -7.14 12.33 -5.74
N THR A 152 -6.88 11.44 -6.68
CA THR A 152 -7.92 10.82 -7.51
C THR A 152 -8.17 9.42 -6.99
N GLN A 153 -9.44 9.07 -6.76
CA GLN A 153 -9.80 7.71 -6.39
C GLN A 153 -9.71 6.79 -7.62
N VAL A 154 -9.10 5.62 -7.47
CA VAL A 154 -9.03 4.59 -8.50
C VAL A 154 -9.42 3.26 -7.88
N VAL A 155 -10.36 2.55 -8.51
CA VAL A 155 -10.77 1.21 -8.11
C VAL A 155 -10.25 0.22 -9.14
N VAL A 156 -9.54 -0.79 -8.68
CA VAL A 156 -9.07 -1.90 -9.52
C VAL A 156 -9.69 -3.19 -9.00
N GLU A 157 -10.48 -3.84 -9.83
CA GLU A 157 -11.17 -5.08 -9.49
C GLU A 157 -10.64 -6.21 -10.38
N GLY A 158 -10.36 -7.37 -9.77
CA GLY A 158 -9.89 -8.54 -10.50
C GLY A 158 -10.99 -9.18 -11.37
N ALA A 159 -10.58 -10.01 -12.32
CA ALA A 159 -11.51 -10.89 -13.02
C ALA A 159 -12.31 -11.77 -12.03
N PRO A 160 -13.51 -12.26 -12.40
CA PRO A 160 -14.32 -13.10 -11.52
C PRO A 160 -13.52 -14.28 -10.91
N GLY A 161 -13.55 -14.41 -9.58
CA GLY A 161 -12.83 -15.45 -8.84
C GLY A 161 -11.31 -15.27 -8.76
N ARG A 162 -10.75 -14.21 -9.36
CA ARG A 162 -9.31 -13.94 -9.34
C ARG A 162 -8.94 -13.13 -8.11
N THR A 163 -7.86 -13.53 -7.45
CA THR A 163 -7.23 -12.77 -6.38
C THR A 163 -5.72 -12.69 -6.59
N VAL A 164 -5.10 -11.64 -6.08
CA VAL A 164 -3.64 -11.48 -5.99
C VAL A 164 -3.33 -11.13 -4.55
N ALA A 165 -2.43 -11.87 -3.90
CA ALA A 165 -2.13 -11.72 -2.47
C ALA A 165 -3.40 -11.70 -1.57
N ARG A 166 -4.38 -12.56 -1.90
CA ARG A 166 -5.72 -12.65 -1.25
C ARG A 166 -6.66 -11.46 -1.50
N VAL A 167 -6.23 -10.46 -2.26
CA VAL A 167 -7.04 -9.28 -2.62
C VAL A 167 -7.78 -9.52 -3.92
N HIS A 168 -9.08 -9.23 -3.94
CA HIS A 168 -9.90 -9.24 -5.15
C HIS A 168 -10.10 -7.84 -5.72
N ARG A 169 -10.06 -6.82 -4.86
CA ARG A 169 -10.31 -5.43 -5.24
C ARG A 169 -9.45 -4.47 -4.42
N TYR A 170 -8.87 -3.48 -5.09
CA TYR A 170 -8.14 -2.38 -4.48
C TYR A 170 -8.90 -1.07 -4.69
N LEU A 171 -9.05 -0.28 -3.63
CA LEU A 171 -9.39 1.14 -3.72
C LEU A 171 -8.15 1.95 -3.40
N LEU A 172 -7.79 2.85 -4.31
CA LEU A 172 -6.56 3.63 -4.27
C LEU A 172 -6.92 5.11 -4.25
N TRP A 173 -6.15 5.90 -3.51
CA TRP A 173 -6.17 7.35 -3.62
C TRP A 173 -4.80 7.78 -4.10
N LEU A 174 -4.69 8.11 -5.38
CA LEU A 174 -3.43 8.50 -6.02
C LEU A 174 -3.23 10.00 -5.88
N ASP A 175 -2.08 10.41 -5.37
CA ASP A 175 -1.70 11.82 -5.23
C ASP A 175 -1.68 12.53 -6.58
N ALA A 176 -2.38 13.66 -6.70
CA ALA A 176 -2.44 14.41 -7.95
C ALA A 176 -1.07 14.96 -8.39
N ALA A 177 -0.14 15.16 -7.45
CA ALA A 177 1.19 15.70 -7.74
C ALA A 177 2.21 14.61 -8.14
N SER A 178 2.21 13.47 -7.45
CA SER A 178 3.21 12.39 -7.66
C SER A 178 2.67 11.13 -8.33
N ALA A 179 1.35 11.01 -8.53
CA ALA A 179 0.65 9.79 -8.94
C ALA A 179 0.85 8.57 -8.02
N LEU A 180 1.59 8.72 -6.91
CA LEU A 180 1.82 7.65 -5.96
C LEU A 180 0.59 7.47 -5.05
N PRO A 181 0.31 6.25 -4.57
CA PRO A 181 -0.78 6.02 -3.65
C PRO A 181 -0.49 6.69 -2.29
N LEU A 182 -1.50 7.37 -1.75
CA LEU A 182 -1.51 7.90 -0.38
C LEU A 182 -2.44 7.14 0.54
N ARG A 183 -3.40 6.42 -0.04
CA ARG A 183 -4.27 5.49 0.68
C ARG A 183 -4.58 4.30 -0.20
N VAL A 184 -4.64 3.13 0.42
CA VAL A 184 -5.00 1.86 -0.18
C VAL A 184 -5.98 1.16 0.74
N VAL A 185 -7.08 0.66 0.20
CA VAL A 185 -7.94 -0.32 0.86
C VAL A 185 -7.89 -1.59 0.02
N SER A 186 -7.58 -2.71 0.66
CA SER A 186 -7.60 -4.03 0.01
C SER A 186 -8.86 -4.76 0.44
N GLU A 187 -9.61 -5.31 -0.50
CA GLU A 187 -10.87 -6.02 -0.25
C GLU A 187 -10.80 -7.47 -0.74
N SER A 188 -11.48 -8.35 -0.01
CA SER A 188 -11.64 -9.75 -0.37
C SER A 188 -12.65 -9.93 -1.50
N VAL A 189 -12.79 -11.16 -2.01
CA VAL A 189 -13.83 -11.51 -3.01
C VAL A 189 -15.25 -11.31 -2.49
N LEU A 190 -15.44 -11.23 -1.16
CA LEU A 190 -16.73 -10.96 -0.53
C LEU A 190 -17.01 -9.47 -0.36
N GLY A 191 -16.09 -8.59 -0.80
CA GLY A 191 -16.17 -7.14 -0.57
C GLY A 191 -15.83 -6.72 0.86
N GLU A 192 -15.32 -7.64 1.68
CA GLU A 192 -14.89 -7.35 3.04
C GLU A 192 -13.49 -6.70 3.02
N PRO A 193 -13.26 -5.60 3.75
CA PRO A 193 -11.94 -5.01 3.86
C PRO A 193 -10.99 -6.01 4.53
N ILE A 194 -9.81 -6.21 3.93
CA ILE A 194 -8.70 -6.98 4.49
C ILE A 194 -7.85 -6.03 5.33
N ASP A 195 -7.38 -4.95 4.71
CA ASP A 195 -6.61 -3.89 5.35
C ASP A 195 -6.86 -2.52 4.72
N THR A 196 -6.52 -1.49 5.48
CA THR A 196 -6.43 -0.11 5.00
C THR A 196 -5.07 0.44 5.37
N VAL A 197 -4.35 0.96 4.38
CA VAL A 197 -3.06 1.64 4.55
C VAL A 197 -3.20 3.10 4.17
N VAL A 198 -2.76 3.98 5.05
CA VAL A 198 -2.61 5.42 4.80
C VAL A 198 -1.13 5.79 4.90
N MET A 199 -0.66 6.57 3.94
CA MET A 199 0.73 6.98 3.78
C MET A 199 0.83 8.49 3.98
N ASP A 200 1.05 8.87 5.23
CA ASP A 200 1.25 10.27 5.61
C ASP A 200 2.69 10.72 5.35
N ASP A 201 2.88 12.03 5.21
CA ASP A 201 4.20 12.67 5.08
C ASP A 201 5.09 12.10 3.95
N LEU A 202 4.49 11.57 2.86
CA LEU A 202 5.22 10.97 1.75
C LEU A 202 6.20 11.99 1.10
N CYS A 203 7.49 11.71 1.24
CA CYS A 203 8.58 12.45 0.61
C CYS A 203 9.32 11.53 -0.35
N VAL A 204 9.42 11.90 -1.63
CA VAL A 204 10.19 11.18 -2.65
C VAL A 204 11.55 11.81 -2.86
N ASP A 205 12.52 11.02 -3.33
CA ASP A 205 13.90 11.43 -3.59
C ASP A 205 14.56 12.14 -2.39
N VAL A 206 14.23 11.65 -1.20
CA VAL A 206 14.81 12.07 0.07
C VAL A 206 16.28 11.69 0.16
N ALA A 207 17.12 12.63 0.57
CA ALA A 207 18.52 12.39 0.89
C ALA A 207 18.62 11.59 2.20
N LEU A 208 19.03 10.32 2.10
CA LEU A 208 19.26 9.44 3.24
C LEU A 208 20.76 9.41 3.58
N PRO A 209 21.14 9.38 4.88
CA PRO A 209 22.52 9.18 5.28
C PRO A 209 23.15 7.92 4.67
N PRO A 210 24.48 7.90 4.41
CA PRO A 210 25.14 6.74 3.80
C PRO A 210 24.94 5.42 4.56
N ASP A 211 24.91 5.50 5.89
CA ASP A 211 24.78 4.40 6.86
C ASP A 211 23.32 4.16 7.32
N PHE A 212 22.35 4.80 6.65
CA PHE A 212 20.96 4.79 7.10
C PHE A 212 20.31 3.38 7.17
N PHE A 213 20.79 2.46 6.33
CA PHE A 213 20.37 1.06 6.27
C PHE A 213 21.41 0.09 6.88
N GLY A 214 22.34 0.61 7.69
CA GLY A 214 23.38 -0.17 8.37
C GLY A 214 24.61 -0.48 7.54
#